data_AF-G1N2B0-F1
#
_entry.id   AF-G1N2B0-F1
#
_cell.length_a   1.000
_cell.length_b   1.000
_cell.length_c   1.000
_cell.angle_alpha   90.00
_cell.angle_beta   90.00
_cell.angle_gamma   90.00
#
_symmetry.space_group_name_H-M   'P 1'
#
loop_
_entity.id
_entity.type
_entity.pdbx_description
1 polymer ?
#
loop_
_entity_poly.entity_id
_entity_poly.type
_entity_poly.pdbx_seq_one_letter_code
_entity_poly.pdbx_strand_id
1 'polypeptide(L)'
;MFSCKLSFQSNYLTTATSFGGQYLIKNSDVCLFLFLGHYISVDTSYEGEKAVLVSPDLYSEEWSCVRLIYQIATTVTSLDPARLNLYIRKEGESFDSLLWSAKEPSDSWLIASLDLTNSTKKYKIVLEAEMGRDKSASIAVFEIKITPGYCIECDFEENHLCGFVNRWNPNVNWFVGGGNIRNSQSILPKDHTLNNELGHYMYVDSIYVKHFQEVAQLISPKTTAPMSGCLSFYYQLKQESSIVFTLYLRDMSGFYEEIWKTGSASSGDWALAEVDFSAPYPMEVVFEVAFNSAKGGYVALDDISFSPVFCSNQTGILFNPADAGCNFEEDLCNFYQDHKDVPGWSRVKVKRNVYRAGDHTTGFGYYLLANTKFTSQPGYIGRLYGPTLPGNLQFCLRFYYALYGFFKMSGTLAVYIFEENHVVQEKIWSVLDSPRGVWTQAEISFKKPMPCKVRASSSFFSVVDGGFPCLFLSDNFLIQGVNMSEVLLQHEINFPRQCGGGVFFFAD
;
A
#
# COMPACT_ATOMS: atom_id res chain seq x y z
N MET A 1 14.53 -26.19 -23.90
CA MET A 1 15.16 -27.29 -23.13
C MET A 1 16.09 -26.65 -22.09
N PHE A 2 15.55 -26.14 -20.98
CA PHE A 2 16.34 -25.40 -19.98
C PHE A 2 17.10 -26.35 -19.03
N SER A 3 18.38 -26.05 -18.81
CA SER A 3 19.31 -26.73 -17.91
C SER A 3 19.67 -25.76 -16.78
N CYS A 4 19.20 -26.05 -15.56
CA CYS A 4 19.63 -25.31 -14.37
C CYS A 4 20.97 -25.87 -13.91
N LYS A 5 22.08 -25.27 -14.35
CA LYS A 5 23.43 -25.62 -13.91
C LYS A 5 23.95 -24.51 -13.00
N LEU A 6 24.10 -24.78 -11.70
CA LEU A 6 24.76 -23.86 -10.78
C LEU A 6 26.24 -23.76 -11.18
N SER A 7 26.71 -22.54 -11.45
CA SER A 7 28.11 -22.25 -11.73
C SER A 7 28.72 -21.65 -10.46
N PHE A 8 29.55 -22.42 -9.77
CA PHE A 8 30.37 -21.91 -8.67
C PHE A 8 31.52 -21.09 -9.26
N GLN A 9 31.51 -19.77 -9.05
CA GLN A 9 32.68 -18.92 -9.29
C GLN A 9 33.31 -18.57 -7.94
N SER A 10 34.00 -19.52 -7.33
CA SER A 10 34.98 -19.24 -6.29
C SER A 10 36.04 -20.35 -6.27
N ASN A 11 37.31 -19.95 -6.19
CA ASN A 11 38.46 -20.86 -6.05
C ASN A 11 38.65 -21.36 -4.62
N TYR A 12 37.78 -20.98 -3.67
CA TYR A 12 37.98 -21.25 -2.24
C TYR A 12 36.64 -21.53 -1.53
N LEU A 13 36.11 -22.75 -1.71
CA LEU A 13 35.13 -23.35 -0.79
C LEU A 13 35.85 -24.40 0.06
N THR A 14 35.91 -24.24 1.38
CA THR A 14 36.13 -25.37 2.28
C THR A 14 34.80 -26.09 2.52
N THR A 15 34.80 -27.38 2.21
CA THR A 15 33.74 -28.36 2.47
C THR A 15 32.37 -28.03 1.90
N ALA A 16 32.21 -28.20 0.59
CA ALA A 16 30.99 -28.86 0.11
C ALA A 16 31.12 -30.33 0.50
N THR A 17 30.28 -30.85 1.40
CA THR A 17 30.08 -32.30 1.53
C THR A 17 29.38 -32.79 0.26
N SER A 18 30.14 -32.93 -0.83
CA SER A 18 29.70 -33.58 -2.05
C SER A 18 29.83 -35.09 -1.87
N PHE A 19 28.76 -35.75 -1.47
CA PHE A 19 28.62 -37.19 -1.70
C PHE A 19 27.30 -37.44 -2.45
N GLY A 20 27.42 -37.51 -3.77
CA GLY A 20 26.53 -38.20 -4.71
C GLY A 20 25.02 -37.97 -4.58
N GLY A 21 24.47 -37.04 -5.38
CA GLY A 21 23.05 -37.04 -5.74
C GLY A 21 22.39 -35.66 -5.85
N GLN A 22 22.78 -34.83 -6.83
CA GLN A 22 21.97 -33.67 -7.21
C GLN A 22 20.79 -34.14 -8.08
N TYR A 23 19.57 -34.10 -7.55
CA TYR A 23 18.35 -34.29 -8.35
C TYR A 23 17.72 -32.93 -8.62
N LEU A 24 17.86 -32.47 -9.87
CA LEU A 24 17.06 -31.40 -10.45
C LEU A 24 15.71 -32.00 -10.84
N ILE A 25 14.66 -31.78 -10.04
CA ILE A 25 13.31 -32.14 -10.47
C ILE A 25 12.77 -30.95 -11.27
N LYS A 26 12.65 -31.17 -12.57
CA LYS A 26 12.01 -30.25 -13.51
C LYS A 26 10.58 -30.72 -13.73
N ASN A 27 9.62 -30.06 -13.09
CA ASN A 27 8.27 -29.94 -13.66
C ASN A 27 8.20 -28.62 -14.43
N SER A 28 7.32 -28.54 -15.42
CA SER A 28 7.28 -27.52 -16.47
C SER A 28 7.38 -26.07 -15.98
N ASP A 29 7.04 -25.79 -14.73
CA ASP A 29 6.77 -24.42 -14.25
C ASP A 29 7.52 -24.03 -12.96
N VAL A 30 8.31 -24.93 -12.33
CA VAL A 30 8.97 -24.66 -11.03
C VAL A 30 10.48 -24.90 -11.08
N CYS A 31 11.28 -23.91 -10.63
CA CYS A 31 12.72 -24.06 -10.43
C CYS A 31 13.01 -24.28 -8.94
N LEU A 32 13.35 -25.51 -8.60
CA LEU A 32 13.58 -25.93 -7.22
C LEU A 32 15.05 -26.31 -7.00
N PHE A 33 15.71 -25.65 -6.05
CA PHE A 33 17.02 -26.03 -5.55
C PHE A 33 16.85 -26.66 -4.15
N LEU A 34 16.44 -27.93 -4.13
CA LEU A 34 16.37 -28.71 -2.89
C LEU A 34 17.73 -29.29 -2.54
N PHE A 35 18.17 -29.01 -1.33
CA PHE A 35 19.27 -29.71 -0.69
C PHE A 35 18.68 -30.77 0.24
N LEU A 36 18.20 -31.90 -0.30
CA LEU A 36 17.57 -32.97 0.50
C LEU A 36 18.52 -33.42 1.63
N GLY A 37 18.24 -33.03 2.86
CA GLY A 37 19.06 -33.31 4.05
C GLY A 37 20.40 -32.58 4.13
N HIS A 38 20.62 -31.53 3.32
CA HIS A 38 21.86 -30.77 3.24
C HIS A 38 21.58 -29.26 3.28
N TYR A 39 22.58 -28.44 3.57
CA TYR A 39 22.53 -26.98 3.43
C TYR A 39 23.89 -26.49 2.98
N ILE A 40 23.95 -25.28 2.40
CA ILE A 40 25.21 -24.59 2.14
C ILE A 40 25.45 -23.59 3.26
N SER A 41 26.70 -23.44 3.71
CA SER A 41 27.05 -22.42 4.70
C SER A 41 28.38 -21.78 4.40
N VAL A 42 28.52 -20.53 4.81
CA VAL A 42 29.78 -19.80 4.89
C VAL A 42 30.00 -19.40 6.34
N ASP A 43 31.26 -19.45 6.80
CA ASP A 43 31.66 -19.07 8.15
C ASP A 43 32.86 -18.12 8.13
N THR A 44 33.24 -17.62 9.31
CA THR A 44 34.26 -16.59 9.52
C THR A 44 35.69 -17.08 9.34
N SER A 45 35.91 -18.27 8.79
CA SER A 45 37.26 -18.75 8.42
C SER A 45 37.93 -17.89 7.33
N TYR A 46 37.16 -17.01 6.69
CA TYR A 46 37.58 -16.14 5.58
C TYR A 46 37.26 -14.67 5.88
N GLU A 47 38.08 -14.03 6.71
CA GLU A 47 37.90 -12.62 7.11
C GLU A 47 37.96 -11.67 5.89
N GLY A 48 36.89 -10.89 5.67
CA GLY A 48 36.86 -9.81 4.67
C GLY A 48 36.52 -10.22 3.24
N GLU A 49 36.22 -11.49 2.98
CA GLU A 49 35.82 -11.99 1.66
C GLU A 49 34.30 -12.19 1.55
N LYS A 50 33.78 -12.02 0.33
CA LYS A 50 32.36 -12.21 0.00
C LYS A 50 32.18 -13.57 -0.68
N ALA A 51 31.25 -14.38 -0.20
CA ALA A 51 30.86 -15.60 -0.88
C ALA A 51 29.67 -15.32 -1.81
N VAL A 52 29.81 -15.68 -3.09
CA VAL A 52 28.79 -15.39 -4.10
C VAL A 52 28.29 -16.69 -4.73
N LEU A 53 26.97 -16.87 -4.73
CA LEU A 53 26.26 -17.95 -5.41
C LEU A 53 25.41 -17.36 -6.54
N VAL A 54 25.62 -17.83 -7.77
CA VAL A 54 24.93 -17.32 -8.95
C VAL A 54 24.06 -18.40 -9.58
N SER A 55 22.80 -18.07 -9.84
CA SER A 55 21.86 -18.97 -10.52
C SER A 55 22.23 -19.18 -11.99
N PRO A 56 21.68 -20.23 -12.63
CA PRO A 56 21.60 -20.32 -14.09
C PRO A 56 20.82 -19.12 -14.68
N ASP A 57 20.86 -18.96 -16.00
CA ASP A 57 19.98 -18.03 -16.69
C ASP A 57 18.51 -18.43 -16.50
N LEU A 58 17.74 -17.56 -15.86
CA LEU A 58 16.32 -17.67 -15.61
C LEU A 58 15.55 -16.78 -16.60
N TYR A 59 14.30 -17.15 -16.84
CA TYR A 59 13.38 -16.44 -17.72
C TYR A 59 11.96 -16.64 -17.20
N SER A 60 11.23 -15.55 -17.00
CA SER A 60 9.82 -15.59 -16.59
C SER A 60 9.03 -14.49 -17.30
N GLU A 61 8.07 -14.90 -18.12
CA GLU A 61 7.12 -13.99 -18.79
C GLU A 61 6.03 -13.50 -17.84
N GLU A 62 5.86 -14.20 -16.71
CA GLU A 62 4.88 -13.91 -15.67
C GLU A 62 5.59 -13.56 -14.35
N TRP A 63 4.81 -13.18 -13.35
CA TRP A 63 5.35 -12.98 -11.99
C TRP A 63 5.85 -14.30 -11.41
N SER A 64 6.83 -14.21 -10.51
CA SER A 64 7.33 -15.37 -9.79
C SER A 64 7.64 -15.01 -8.34
N CYS A 65 7.46 -15.95 -7.43
CA CYS A 65 7.88 -15.83 -6.05
C CYS A 65 9.20 -16.57 -5.81
N VAL A 66 10.18 -15.90 -5.23
CA VAL A 66 11.40 -16.51 -4.70
C VAL A 66 11.24 -16.70 -3.21
N ARG A 67 11.30 -17.95 -2.74
CA ARG A 67 11.34 -18.31 -1.32
C ARG A 67 12.73 -18.82 -0.98
N LEU A 68 13.33 -18.21 0.04
CA LEU A 68 14.67 -18.50 0.54
C LEU A 68 14.57 -18.90 2.01
N ILE A 69 15.00 -20.12 2.34
CA ILE A 69 15.17 -20.58 3.71
C ILE A 69 16.63 -20.41 4.11
N TYR A 70 16.89 -19.56 5.10
CA TYR A 70 18.23 -19.18 5.50
C TYR A 70 18.37 -19.08 7.01
N GLN A 71 19.60 -19.02 7.48
CA GLN A 71 19.94 -18.78 8.88
C GLN A 71 21.19 -17.89 8.94
N ILE A 72 21.16 -16.89 9.80
CA ILE A 72 22.34 -16.10 10.18
C ILE A 72 22.57 -16.39 11.66
N ALA A 73 23.63 -17.14 11.98
CA ALA A 73 24.00 -17.42 13.36
C ALA A 73 25.21 -16.58 13.74
N THR A 74 25.17 -15.91 14.89
CA THR A 74 26.33 -15.20 15.44
C THR A 74 26.35 -15.34 16.96
N THR A 75 27.54 -15.46 17.54
CA THR A 75 27.71 -15.53 18.99
C THR A 75 28.03 -14.18 19.63
N VAL A 76 28.27 -13.13 18.82
CA VAL A 76 28.65 -11.80 19.30
C VAL A 76 27.90 -10.72 18.52
N THR A 77 27.28 -9.78 19.22
CA THR A 77 26.72 -8.57 18.61
C THR A 77 27.84 -7.61 18.25
N SER A 78 28.02 -7.33 16.97
CA SER A 78 29.10 -6.51 16.44
C SER A 78 28.59 -5.27 15.72
N LEU A 79 29.51 -4.32 15.54
CA LEU A 79 29.29 -3.11 14.78
C LEU A 79 29.18 -3.37 13.27
N ASP A 80 29.71 -4.50 12.80
CA ASP A 80 29.68 -4.90 11.39
C ASP A 80 29.21 -6.36 11.27
N PRO A 81 27.88 -6.59 11.35
CA PRO A 81 27.30 -7.94 11.35
C PRO A 81 27.35 -8.58 9.97
N ALA A 82 27.38 -9.91 9.94
CA ALA A 82 27.24 -10.68 8.71
C ALA A 82 25.90 -10.39 7.99
N ARG A 83 25.93 -10.34 6.66
CA ARG A 83 24.77 -10.00 5.83
C ARG A 83 24.58 -10.99 4.70
N LEU A 84 23.33 -11.33 4.44
CA LEU A 84 22.92 -12.08 3.26
C LEU A 84 22.15 -11.14 2.33
N ASN A 85 22.69 -10.92 1.13
CA ASN A 85 22.10 -10.07 0.11
C ASN A 85 21.62 -10.95 -1.06
N LEU A 86 20.47 -10.59 -1.62
CA LEU A 86 19.92 -11.19 -2.82
C LEU A 86 19.80 -10.10 -3.88
N TYR A 87 20.48 -10.30 -5.01
CA TYR A 87 20.45 -9.42 -6.17
C TYR A 87 19.84 -10.11 -7.38
N ILE A 88 19.37 -9.27 -8.32
CA ILE A 88 19.01 -9.67 -9.68
C ILE A 88 19.96 -9.05 -10.69
N ARG A 89 20.46 -9.87 -11.60
CA ARG A 89 21.30 -9.46 -12.74
C ARG A 89 20.53 -9.71 -14.04
N LYS A 90 20.06 -8.67 -14.70
CA LYS A 90 19.33 -8.77 -15.98
C LYS A 90 20.30 -8.82 -17.17
N GLU A 91 19.93 -9.57 -18.20
CA GLU A 91 20.72 -9.69 -19.44
C GLU A 91 20.89 -8.31 -20.10
N GLY A 92 22.15 -7.94 -20.37
CA GLY A 92 22.51 -6.65 -20.96
C GLY A 92 22.65 -5.49 -19.96
N GLU A 93 22.43 -5.72 -18.66
CA GLU A 93 22.75 -4.76 -17.61
C GLU A 93 24.13 -5.05 -17.00
N SER A 94 24.88 -3.98 -16.71
CA SER A 94 26.25 -4.08 -16.16
C SER A 94 26.29 -4.19 -14.64
N PHE A 95 25.17 -4.00 -13.96
CA PHE A 95 25.10 -3.91 -12.50
C PHE A 95 24.02 -4.83 -11.93
N ASP A 96 24.31 -5.36 -10.75
CA ASP A 96 23.37 -6.17 -9.97
C ASP A 96 22.44 -5.26 -9.18
N SER A 97 21.13 -5.47 -9.30
CA SER A 97 20.12 -4.73 -8.56
C SER A 97 19.79 -5.47 -7.25
N LEU A 98 19.97 -4.81 -6.11
CA LEU A 98 19.64 -5.39 -4.81
C LEU A 98 18.12 -5.56 -4.67
N LEU A 99 17.66 -6.77 -4.40
CA LEU A 99 16.25 -7.08 -4.14
C LEU A 99 15.97 -7.17 -2.64
N TRP A 100 16.89 -7.74 -1.86
CA TRP A 100 16.69 -7.97 -0.43
C TRP A 100 18.01 -8.14 0.31
N SER A 101 18.00 -7.80 1.60
CA SER A 101 19.14 -7.95 2.50
C SER A 101 18.66 -8.32 3.91
N ALA A 102 19.31 -9.30 4.53
CA ALA A 102 19.14 -9.62 5.94
C ALA A 102 20.47 -9.56 6.70
N LYS A 103 20.37 -9.14 7.96
CA LYS A 103 21.48 -9.03 8.92
C LYS A 103 21.11 -9.50 10.32
N GLU A 104 19.83 -9.82 10.54
CA GLU A 104 19.32 -10.18 11.85
C GLU A 104 19.65 -11.64 12.14
N PRO A 105 20.35 -11.92 13.26
CA PRO A 105 20.70 -13.29 13.60
C PRO A 105 19.51 -14.04 14.18
N SER A 106 19.47 -15.35 13.98
CA SER A 106 18.44 -16.24 14.48
C SER A 106 18.99 -17.66 14.70
N ASP A 107 18.65 -18.24 15.85
CA ASP A 107 18.93 -19.64 16.16
C ASP A 107 17.99 -20.61 15.42
N SER A 108 16.95 -20.09 14.77
CA SER A 108 16.00 -20.82 13.93
C SER A 108 16.15 -20.47 12.44
N TRP A 109 15.71 -21.38 11.58
CA TRP A 109 15.58 -21.10 10.15
C TRP A 109 14.55 -20.00 9.90
N LEU A 110 14.94 -19.03 9.08
CA LEU A 110 14.12 -17.90 8.64
C LEU A 110 13.71 -18.12 7.18
N ILE A 111 12.58 -17.54 6.80
CA ILE A 111 12.09 -17.53 5.43
C ILE A 111 12.02 -16.11 4.90
N ALA A 112 12.57 -15.87 3.72
CA ALA A 112 12.37 -14.66 2.95
C ALA A 112 11.58 -14.99 1.69
N SER A 113 10.55 -14.20 1.39
CA SER A 113 9.76 -14.29 0.17
C SER A 113 9.91 -13.00 -0.61
N LEU A 114 10.16 -13.10 -1.92
CA LEU A 114 10.36 -11.95 -2.80
C LEU A 114 9.61 -12.11 -4.10
N ASP A 115 8.83 -11.10 -4.45
CA ASP A 115 8.15 -11.00 -5.73
C ASP A 115 9.14 -10.58 -6.83
N LEU A 116 9.25 -11.41 -7.87
CA LEU A 116 9.91 -11.10 -9.12
C LEU A 116 8.88 -10.65 -10.15
N THR A 117 9.07 -9.43 -10.64
CA THR A 117 8.24 -8.86 -11.70
C THR A 117 8.53 -9.52 -13.04
N ASN A 118 7.51 -9.60 -13.90
CA ASN A 118 7.62 -10.14 -15.24
C ASN A 118 8.69 -9.41 -16.06
N SER A 119 9.50 -10.16 -16.81
CA SER A 119 10.61 -9.61 -17.58
C SER A 119 10.80 -10.34 -18.90
N THR A 120 10.90 -9.58 -19.99
CA THR A 120 11.22 -10.12 -21.33
C THR A 120 12.70 -10.48 -21.48
N LYS A 121 13.55 -10.02 -20.56
CA LYS A 121 14.98 -10.33 -20.54
C LYS A 121 15.26 -11.49 -19.60
N LYS A 122 16.23 -12.33 -19.96
CA LYS A 122 16.78 -13.32 -19.03
C LYS A 122 17.43 -12.62 -17.85
N TYR A 123 17.46 -13.30 -16.72
CA TYR A 123 18.09 -12.78 -15.51
C TYR A 123 18.75 -13.89 -14.70
N LYS A 124 19.64 -13.51 -13.79
CA LYS A 124 20.21 -14.40 -12.78
C LYS A 124 19.92 -13.85 -11.40
N ILE A 125 19.70 -14.76 -10.45
CA ILE A 125 19.69 -14.45 -9.02
C ILE A 125 21.12 -14.62 -8.51
N VAL A 126 21.60 -13.61 -7.78
CA VAL A 126 22.92 -13.60 -7.17
C VAL A 126 22.74 -13.47 -5.68
N LEU A 127 23.08 -14.52 -4.93
CA LEU A 127 23.16 -14.50 -3.48
C LEU A 127 24.59 -14.15 -3.08
N GLU A 128 24.75 -13.13 -2.25
CA GLU A 128 26.03 -12.68 -1.71
C GLU A 128 25.96 -12.76 -0.20
N ALA A 129 26.84 -13.55 0.39
CA ALA A 129 27.07 -13.58 1.82
C ALA A 129 28.31 -12.74 2.14
N GLU A 130 28.09 -11.64 2.85
CA GLU A 130 29.11 -10.72 3.33
C GLU A 130 29.40 -11.06 4.79
N MET A 131 30.58 -11.64 5.03
CA MET A 131 31.04 -11.90 6.39
C MET A 131 31.58 -10.60 6.96
N GLY A 132 30.92 -10.09 8.00
CA GLY A 132 31.40 -8.93 8.74
C GLY A 132 32.70 -9.24 9.50
N ARG A 133 33.12 -8.32 10.39
CA ARG A 133 34.33 -8.53 11.23
C ARG A 133 34.13 -9.50 12.39
N ASP A 134 33.01 -10.20 12.40
CA ASP A 134 32.65 -11.14 13.45
C ASP A 134 33.56 -12.35 13.35
N LYS A 135 34.08 -12.83 14.48
CA LYS A 135 34.96 -14.01 14.50
C LYS A 135 34.20 -15.33 14.62
N SER A 136 32.87 -15.26 14.67
CA SER A 136 31.99 -16.38 15.00
C SER A 136 30.58 -16.14 14.47
N ALA A 137 30.50 -15.87 13.17
CA ALA A 137 29.25 -15.79 12.42
C ALA A 137 29.21 -16.90 11.36
N SER A 138 28.02 -17.41 11.06
CA SER A 138 27.79 -18.27 9.92
C SER A 138 26.49 -17.89 9.24
N ILE A 139 26.50 -17.98 7.92
CA ILE A 139 25.30 -17.82 7.10
C ILE A 139 25.05 -19.16 6.41
N ALA A 140 23.89 -19.75 6.66
CA ALA A 140 23.45 -20.98 6.02
C ALA A 140 22.22 -20.74 5.14
N VAL A 141 22.15 -21.45 4.02
CA VAL A 141 21.00 -21.48 3.12
C VAL A 141 20.59 -22.93 2.92
N PHE A 142 19.34 -23.24 3.23
CA PHE A 142 18.79 -24.59 3.19
C PHE A 142 17.97 -24.86 1.92
N GLU A 143 17.20 -23.88 1.45
CA GLU A 143 16.34 -24.06 0.28
C GLU A 143 16.19 -22.74 -0.49
N ILE A 144 16.23 -22.85 -1.82
CA ILE A 144 15.87 -21.76 -2.73
C ILE A 144 14.82 -22.32 -3.68
N LYS A 145 13.62 -21.76 -3.62
CA LYS A 145 12.48 -22.17 -4.43
C LYS A 145 11.96 -20.98 -5.22
N ILE A 146 11.76 -21.19 -6.53
CA ILE A 146 11.16 -20.19 -7.41
C ILE A 146 9.90 -20.80 -8.00
N THR A 147 8.75 -20.25 -7.63
CA THR A 147 7.43 -20.64 -8.13
C THR A 147 6.84 -19.54 -9.00
N PRO A 148 6.05 -19.87 -10.02
CA PRO A 148 5.28 -18.88 -10.75
C PRO A 148 4.18 -18.32 -9.84
N GLY A 149 3.70 -17.12 -10.15
CA GLY A 149 2.69 -16.42 -9.35
C GLY A 149 3.27 -15.46 -8.32
N TYR A 150 2.43 -15.06 -7.38
CA TYR A 150 2.74 -14.00 -6.41
C TYR A 150 3.07 -14.60 -5.04
N CYS A 151 3.96 -13.97 -4.26
CA CYS A 151 4.36 -14.55 -2.97
C CYS A 151 3.25 -14.60 -1.93
N ILE A 152 2.20 -13.78 -2.11
CA ILE A 152 1.02 -13.72 -1.25
C ILE A 152 0.01 -14.85 -1.50
N GLU A 153 0.18 -15.62 -2.58
CA GLU A 153 -0.67 -16.77 -2.91
C GLU A 153 -0.27 -17.99 -2.10
N CYS A 154 -1.28 -18.74 -1.64
CA CYS A 154 -1.07 -19.95 -0.84
C CYS A 154 -2.29 -20.86 -0.78
N ASP A 155 -2.07 -22.13 -1.11
CA ASP A 155 -3.00 -23.26 -0.93
C ASP A 155 -2.64 -24.08 0.34
N PHE A 156 -1.65 -23.64 1.11
CA PHE A 156 -1.12 -24.28 2.33
C PHE A 156 -0.58 -25.71 2.19
N GLU A 157 -0.50 -26.27 0.98
CA GLU A 157 0.00 -27.62 0.74
C GLU A 157 1.53 -27.72 0.81
N GLU A 158 2.21 -26.60 0.62
CA GLU A 158 3.65 -26.54 0.67
C GLU A 158 4.19 -26.52 2.11
N ASN A 159 5.35 -27.15 2.31
CA ASN A 159 6.13 -26.97 3.53
C ASN A 159 6.35 -25.48 3.81
N HIS A 160 6.31 -25.09 5.09
CA HIS A 160 6.45 -23.70 5.55
C HIS A 160 5.29 -22.76 5.17
N LEU A 161 4.11 -23.29 4.79
CA LEU A 161 2.86 -22.53 4.64
C LEU A 161 3.03 -21.32 3.70
N CYS A 162 3.77 -21.48 2.60
CA CYS A 162 4.07 -20.43 1.62
C CYS A 162 4.78 -19.18 2.20
N GLY A 163 5.30 -19.26 3.42
CA GLY A 163 5.89 -18.14 4.16
C GLY A 163 4.89 -17.36 5.04
N PHE A 164 3.64 -17.82 5.16
CA PHE A 164 2.70 -17.26 6.12
C PHE A 164 3.15 -17.55 7.55
N VAL A 165 2.98 -16.56 8.43
CA VAL A 165 3.41 -16.63 9.82
C VAL A 165 2.21 -16.45 10.74
N ASN A 166 1.97 -17.43 11.60
CA ASN A 166 1.04 -17.27 12.72
C ASN A 166 1.70 -16.44 13.83
N ARG A 167 1.12 -15.30 14.18
CA ARG A 167 1.59 -14.47 15.29
C ARG A 167 1.22 -15.13 16.60
N TRP A 168 2.20 -15.77 17.23
CA TRP A 168 2.00 -16.52 18.46
C TRP A 168 1.30 -15.68 19.54
N ASN A 169 0.20 -16.21 20.04
CA ASN A 169 -0.57 -15.68 21.14
C ASN A 169 -0.81 -16.83 22.16
N PRO A 170 -0.68 -16.60 23.49
CA PRO A 170 -0.85 -17.68 24.48
C PRO A 170 -2.27 -18.26 24.61
N ASN A 171 -3.28 -17.62 24.00
CA ASN A 171 -4.68 -18.01 24.08
C ASN A 171 -5.20 -18.54 22.73
N VAL A 172 -5.28 -17.70 21.69
CA VAL A 172 -5.90 -18.07 20.40
C VAL A 172 -4.93 -17.91 19.24
N ASN A 173 -4.81 -18.93 18.40
CA ASN A 173 -3.84 -19.02 17.30
C ASN A 173 -4.46 -19.63 16.05
N TRP A 174 -3.83 -19.38 14.91
CA TRP A 174 -4.06 -20.16 13.70
C TRP A 174 -3.32 -21.50 13.77
N PHE A 175 -4.01 -22.55 13.38
CA PHE A 175 -3.52 -23.93 13.34
C PHE A 175 -3.66 -24.50 11.94
N VAL A 176 -2.81 -25.46 11.60
CA VAL A 176 -2.94 -26.23 10.35
C VAL A 176 -3.97 -27.33 10.59
N GLY A 177 -5.02 -27.34 9.77
CA GLY A 177 -6.05 -28.38 9.71
C GLY A 177 -5.76 -29.37 8.58
N GLY A 178 -6.47 -30.51 8.59
CA GLY A 178 -6.27 -31.57 7.60
C GLY A 178 -4.96 -32.36 7.79
N GLY A 179 -4.50 -33.02 6.73
CA GLY A 179 -3.41 -33.99 6.78
C GLY A 179 -3.74 -35.27 7.59
N ASN A 180 -2.90 -36.30 7.49
CA ASN A 180 -3.05 -37.59 8.20
C ASN A 180 -2.79 -37.48 9.71
N ILE A 181 -3.45 -36.54 10.38
CA ILE A 181 -3.42 -36.36 11.82
C ILE A 181 -4.53 -37.26 12.36
N ARG A 182 -4.14 -38.34 13.05
CA ARG A 182 -5.02 -39.31 13.74
C ARG A 182 -5.95 -38.72 14.82
N ASN A 183 -6.09 -37.40 14.88
CA ASN A 183 -6.80 -36.61 15.85
C ASN A 183 -7.48 -35.37 15.24
N SER A 184 -7.65 -35.29 13.91
CA SER A 184 -8.53 -34.28 13.33
C SER A 184 -9.94 -34.50 13.88
N GLN A 185 -10.43 -33.55 14.68
CA GLN A 185 -11.79 -33.64 15.22
C GLN A 185 -12.75 -33.65 14.02
N SER A 186 -13.59 -34.69 13.90
CA SER A 186 -14.57 -34.92 12.82
C SER A 186 -15.55 -33.76 12.52
N ILE A 187 -15.42 -32.63 13.22
CA ILE A 187 -16.25 -31.43 13.16
C ILE A 187 -15.63 -30.36 12.21
N LEU A 188 -14.33 -30.43 11.95
CA LEU A 188 -13.57 -29.53 11.07
C LEU A 188 -13.79 -29.87 9.58
N PRO A 189 -13.68 -28.89 8.67
CA PRO A 189 -13.94 -29.13 7.25
C PRO A 189 -12.90 -30.00 6.58
N LYS A 190 -13.27 -30.51 5.41
CA LYS A 190 -12.30 -31.00 4.44
C LYS A 190 -11.66 -29.81 3.74
N ASP A 191 -10.39 -29.98 3.42
CA ASP A 191 -9.62 -29.06 2.59
C ASP A 191 -10.36 -28.66 1.32
N HIS A 192 -10.31 -27.38 0.90
CA HIS A 192 -11.00 -26.94 -0.32
C HIS A 192 -10.24 -27.38 -1.57
N THR A 193 -8.92 -27.19 -1.58
CA THR A 193 -8.01 -27.48 -2.71
C THR A 193 -8.13 -28.92 -3.21
N LEU A 194 -8.02 -29.89 -2.29
CA LEU A 194 -8.00 -31.31 -2.58
C LEU A 194 -9.34 -32.01 -2.28
N ASN A 195 -10.29 -31.30 -1.68
CA ASN A 195 -11.61 -31.79 -1.25
C ASN A 195 -11.54 -33.14 -0.48
N ASN A 196 -10.46 -33.32 0.29
CA ASN A 196 -10.18 -34.54 1.02
C ASN A 196 -9.55 -34.23 2.39
N GLU A 197 -9.38 -35.26 3.22
CA GLU A 197 -8.83 -35.12 4.58
C GLU A 197 -7.29 -35.06 4.60
N LEU A 198 -6.63 -35.14 3.45
CA LEU A 198 -5.17 -35.14 3.31
C LEU A 198 -4.60 -33.77 2.97
N GLY A 199 -5.41 -32.86 2.40
CA GLY A 199 -5.01 -31.48 2.15
C GLY A 199 -4.90 -30.66 3.43
N HIS A 200 -4.30 -29.49 3.31
CA HIS A 200 -3.97 -28.59 4.41
C HIS A 200 -4.67 -27.25 4.25
N TYR A 201 -5.28 -26.78 5.32
CA TYR A 201 -5.87 -25.45 5.41
C TYR A 201 -5.52 -24.81 6.75
N MET A 202 -5.74 -23.51 6.90
CA MET A 202 -5.55 -22.81 8.17
C MET A 202 -6.89 -22.67 8.89
N TYR A 203 -6.92 -22.92 10.20
CA TYR A 203 -8.14 -22.74 11.00
C TYR A 203 -7.88 -22.14 12.38
N VAL A 204 -8.90 -21.51 12.92
CA VAL A 204 -8.96 -21.01 14.29
C VAL A 204 -10.24 -21.51 14.92
N ASP A 205 -10.15 -22.09 16.11
CA ASP A 205 -11.31 -22.61 16.85
C ASP A 205 -11.45 -21.94 18.22
N SER A 206 -12.67 -21.52 18.53
CA SER A 206 -13.08 -20.96 19.81
C SER A 206 -12.81 -21.86 21.01
N ILE A 207 -12.70 -23.20 20.83
CA ILE A 207 -12.40 -24.12 21.94
C ILE A 207 -11.07 -23.83 22.63
N TYR A 208 -10.15 -23.16 21.93
CA TYR A 208 -8.85 -22.79 22.46
C TYR A 208 -8.85 -21.41 23.13
N VAL A 209 -9.95 -20.65 23.01
CA VAL A 209 -10.06 -19.30 23.57
C VAL A 209 -10.22 -19.35 25.09
N LYS A 210 -9.23 -18.79 25.79
CA LYS A 210 -9.27 -18.64 27.26
C LYS A 210 -9.78 -17.27 27.72
N HIS A 211 -9.57 -16.22 26.91
CA HIS A 211 -9.94 -14.83 27.23
C HIS A 211 -10.56 -14.14 26.00
N PHE A 212 -11.65 -13.40 26.18
CA PHE A 212 -12.48 -12.84 25.10
C PHE A 212 -11.98 -11.53 24.47
N GLN A 213 -10.75 -11.10 24.78
CA GLN A 213 -10.18 -9.83 24.29
C GLN A 213 -9.01 -10.04 23.32
N GLU A 214 -8.71 -11.28 22.95
CA GLU A 214 -7.54 -11.60 22.16
C GLU A 214 -7.91 -12.14 20.78
N VAL A 215 -7.02 -11.89 19.82
CA VAL A 215 -7.19 -12.16 18.39
C VAL A 215 -6.11 -13.11 17.89
N ALA A 216 -6.47 -13.97 16.94
CA ALA A 216 -5.52 -14.80 16.20
C ALA A 216 -5.16 -14.08 14.91
N GLN A 217 -3.87 -13.93 14.61
CA GLN A 217 -3.39 -13.24 13.41
C GLN A 217 -2.51 -14.18 12.57
N LEU A 218 -2.92 -14.40 11.32
CA LEU A 218 -2.13 -15.06 10.30
C LEU A 218 -1.65 -13.99 9.33
N ILE A 219 -0.34 -13.89 9.15
CA ILE A 219 0.31 -12.78 8.45
C ILE A 219 0.93 -13.34 7.16
N SER A 220 0.60 -12.74 6.02
CA SER A 220 1.21 -13.09 4.73
C SER A 220 2.69 -12.70 4.67
N PRO A 221 3.45 -13.27 3.74
CA PRO A 221 4.71 -12.66 3.34
C PRO A 221 4.51 -11.21 2.92
N LYS A 222 5.53 -10.39 3.17
CA LYS A 222 5.54 -8.98 2.78
C LYS A 222 5.71 -8.87 1.27
N THR A 223 4.86 -8.06 0.64
CA THR A 223 5.02 -7.69 -0.77
C THR A 223 6.33 -6.94 -0.98
N THR A 224 7.12 -7.31 -1.99
CA THR A 224 8.39 -6.65 -2.29
C THR A 224 8.35 -5.78 -3.54
N ALA A 225 7.28 -5.89 -4.33
CA ALA A 225 7.02 -5.07 -5.49
C ALA A 225 5.61 -4.45 -5.41
N PRO A 226 5.39 -3.25 -5.97
CA PRO A 226 4.06 -2.65 -6.01
C PRO A 226 3.07 -3.52 -6.80
N MET A 227 1.90 -3.77 -6.22
CA MET A 227 0.84 -4.56 -6.85
C MET A 227 -0.55 -4.09 -6.41
N SER A 228 -1.52 -4.20 -7.32
CA SER A 228 -2.91 -3.86 -7.08
C SER A 228 -3.81 -4.72 -7.95
N GLY A 229 -4.97 -5.13 -7.42
CA GLY A 229 -5.90 -6.00 -8.12
C GLY A 229 -6.91 -6.62 -7.15
N CYS A 230 -7.29 -7.86 -7.41
CA CYS A 230 -8.21 -8.63 -6.57
C CYS A 230 -7.44 -9.67 -5.76
N LEU A 231 -7.58 -9.62 -4.45
CA LEU A 231 -7.21 -10.73 -3.58
C LEU A 231 -8.47 -11.54 -3.30
N SER A 232 -8.40 -12.86 -3.50
CA SER A 232 -9.50 -13.76 -3.22
C SER A 232 -9.04 -14.93 -2.37
N PHE A 233 -9.95 -15.46 -1.55
CA PHE A 233 -9.69 -16.57 -0.66
C PHE A 233 -10.97 -17.30 -0.30
N TYR A 234 -10.86 -18.59 -0.03
CA TYR A 234 -11.98 -19.39 0.47
C TYR A 234 -11.95 -19.41 1.99
N TYR A 235 -13.11 -19.21 2.59
CA TYR A 235 -13.26 -19.30 4.04
C TYR A 235 -14.52 -20.03 4.42
N GLN A 236 -14.50 -20.71 5.55
CA GLN A 236 -15.67 -21.33 6.13
C GLN A 236 -15.85 -20.86 7.55
N LEU A 237 -17.10 -20.60 7.91
CA LEU A 237 -17.49 -20.11 9.22
C LEU A 237 -18.59 -21.01 9.76
N LYS A 238 -18.37 -21.65 10.92
CA LYS A 238 -19.36 -22.52 11.55
C LYS A 238 -19.62 -22.07 12.98
N GLN A 239 -20.89 -21.76 13.27
CA GLN A 239 -21.48 -21.29 14.53
C GLN A 239 -21.48 -19.75 14.72
N GLU A 240 -22.59 -19.22 15.26
CA GLU A 240 -23.36 -18.20 14.52
C GLU A 240 -23.45 -16.79 15.14
N SER A 241 -22.90 -16.47 16.31
CA SER A 241 -23.25 -15.17 16.93
C SER A 241 -22.11 -14.30 17.46
N SER A 242 -20.84 -14.66 17.23
CA SER A 242 -19.74 -13.97 17.92
C SER A 242 -18.35 -14.14 17.32
N ILE A 243 -18.22 -14.58 16.07
CA ILE A 243 -16.92 -14.56 15.37
C ILE A 243 -16.83 -13.28 14.55
N VAL A 244 -15.71 -12.58 14.66
CA VAL A 244 -15.36 -11.47 13.78
C VAL A 244 -14.11 -11.88 13.02
N PHE A 245 -14.26 -12.14 11.72
CA PHE A 245 -13.17 -12.39 10.81
C PHE A 245 -12.95 -11.14 9.95
N THR A 246 -11.77 -10.54 10.10
CA THR A 246 -11.40 -9.28 9.46
C THR A 246 -10.07 -9.44 8.74
N LEU A 247 -9.96 -8.80 7.59
CA LEU A 247 -8.72 -8.72 6.82
C LEU A 247 -8.17 -7.29 6.89
N TYR A 248 -6.90 -7.18 7.24
CA TYR A 248 -6.20 -5.90 7.29
C TYR A 248 -5.01 -5.86 6.34
N LEU A 249 -4.71 -4.68 5.82
CA LEU A 249 -3.39 -4.36 5.30
C LEU A 249 -2.56 -3.69 6.38
N ARG A 250 -1.32 -4.18 6.55
CA ARG A 250 -0.35 -3.61 7.47
C ARG A 250 0.83 -3.03 6.72
N ASP A 251 1.11 -1.76 6.95
CA ASP A 251 2.28 -1.08 6.38
C ASP A 251 3.55 -1.25 7.23
N MET A 252 4.68 -0.74 6.71
CA MET A 252 5.97 -0.75 7.40
C MET A 252 6.00 0.05 8.71
N SER A 253 5.07 0.99 8.89
CA SER A 253 4.93 1.78 10.12
C SER A 253 4.08 1.06 11.17
N GLY A 254 3.48 -0.08 10.82
CA GLY A 254 2.57 -0.85 11.65
C GLY A 254 1.13 -0.34 11.65
N PHE A 255 0.76 0.54 10.72
CA PHE A 255 -0.62 1.01 10.54
C PHE A 255 -1.47 -0.11 9.93
N TYR A 256 -2.68 -0.32 10.48
CA TYR A 256 -3.65 -1.30 10.01
C TYR A 256 -4.78 -0.58 9.27
N GLU A 257 -5.07 -1.04 8.06
CA GLU A 257 -6.23 -0.64 7.27
C GLU A 257 -7.17 -1.83 7.10
N GLU A 258 -8.42 -1.72 7.57
CA GLU A 258 -9.44 -2.76 7.35
C GLU A 258 -9.86 -2.73 5.88
N ILE A 259 -9.61 -3.82 5.16
CA ILE A 259 -9.98 -3.94 3.73
C ILE A 259 -11.17 -4.87 3.49
N TRP A 260 -11.41 -5.80 4.41
CA TRP A 260 -12.56 -6.69 4.34
C TRP A 260 -12.97 -7.17 5.73
N LYS A 261 -14.26 -7.45 5.89
CA LYS A 261 -14.82 -8.00 7.12
C LYS A 261 -15.98 -8.91 6.79
N THR A 262 -16.04 -10.05 7.47
CA THR A 262 -17.12 -11.01 7.28
C THR A 262 -18.49 -10.39 7.58
N GLY A 263 -19.46 -10.65 6.70
CA GLY A 263 -20.88 -10.35 6.89
C GLY A 263 -21.60 -11.41 7.75
N SER A 264 -22.93 -11.46 7.66
CA SER A 264 -23.75 -12.49 8.33
C SER A 264 -23.51 -13.89 7.75
N ALA A 265 -23.64 -14.90 8.61
CA ALA A 265 -23.22 -16.30 8.44
C ALA A 265 -23.46 -16.90 7.04
N SER A 266 -22.41 -17.50 6.48
CA SER A 266 -22.50 -18.40 5.35
C SER A 266 -23.10 -19.75 5.79
N SER A 267 -23.88 -20.36 4.89
CA SER A 267 -24.19 -21.80 4.96
C SER A 267 -22.89 -22.57 5.11
N GLY A 268 -22.86 -23.65 5.89
CA GLY A 268 -21.65 -24.39 6.30
C GLY A 268 -20.80 -25.04 5.18
N ASP A 269 -20.74 -24.46 3.99
CA ASP A 269 -19.87 -24.74 2.86
C ASP A 269 -18.81 -23.61 2.74
N TRP A 270 -17.75 -23.85 1.97
CA TRP A 270 -16.72 -22.86 1.68
C TRP A 270 -17.31 -21.66 0.92
N ALA A 271 -17.08 -20.45 1.44
CA ALA A 271 -17.49 -19.20 0.84
C ALA A 271 -16.27 -18.51 0.21
N LEU A 272 -16.44 -17.97 -1.00
CA LEU A 272 -15.43 -17.14 -1.66
C LEU A 272 -15.55 -15.69 -1.16
N ALA A 273 -14.45 -15.15 -0.66
CA ALA A 273 -14.28 -13.72 -0.44
C ALA A 273 -13.41 -13.12 -1.54
N GLU A 274 -13.79 -11.93 -2.01
CA GLU A 274 -13.04 -11.15 -2.98
C GLU A 274 -12.92 -9.72 -2.45
N VAL A 275 -11.69 -9.20 -2.43
CA VAL A 275 -11.38 -7.86 -1.91
C VAL A 275 -10.40 -7.12 -2.81
N ASP A 276 -10.71 -5.86 -3.10
CA ASP A 276 -9.79 -4.98 -3.81
C ASP A 276 -8.55 -4.74 -2.96
N PHE A 277 -7.39 -5.10 -3.51
CA PHE A 277 -6.10 -5.07 -2.86
C PHE A 277 -5.19 -4.05 -3.55
N SER A 278 -4.46 -3.26 -2.76
CA SER A 278 -3.53 -2.26 -3.28
C SER A 278 -2.35 -2.07 -2.33
N ALA A 279 -1.18 -2.60 -2.69
CA ALA A 279 0.08 -2.43 -1.99
C ALA A 279 1.07 -1.62 -2.85
N PRO A 280 1.05 -0.27 -2.79
CA PRO A 280 1.99 0.59 -3.54
C PRO A 280 3.41 0.61 -2.93
N TYR A 281 3.53 0.16 -1.69
CA TYR A 281 4.78 -0.02 -0.95
C TYR A 281 4.73 -1.37 -0.22
N PRO A 282 5.84 -1.85 0.36
CA PRO A 282 5.85 -3.14 1.06
C PRO A 282 4.80 -3.19 2.18
N MET A 283 3.84 -4.11 2.02
CA MET A 283 2.71 -4.33 2.92
C MET A 283 2.49 -5.82 3.16
N GLU A 284 1.85 -6.14 4.28
CA GLU A 284 1.47 -7.49 4.68
C GLU A 284 -0.06 -7.57 4.79
N VAL A 285 -0.61 -8.71 4.39
CA VAL A 285 -2.03 -9.03 4.62
C VAL A 285 -2.14 -9.75 5.96
N VAL A 286 -3.04 -9.30 6.81
CA VAL A 286 -3.27 -9.87 8.14
C VAL A 286 -4.70 -10.40 8.23
N PHE A 287 -4.82 -11.72 8.30
CA PHE A 287 -6.06 -12.44 8.54
C PHE A 287 -6.28 -12.53 10.05
N GLU A 288 -7.23 -11.76 10.57
CA GLU A 288 -7.49 -11.62 12.00
C GLU A 288 -8.85 -12.23 12.39
N VAL A 289 -8.84 -13.12 13.38
CA VAL A 289 -10.06 -13.71 13.94
C VAL A 289 -10.18 -13.34 15.42
N ALA A 290 -11.33 -12.77 15.77
CA ALA A 290 -11.72 -12.47 17.15
C ALA A 290 -12.98 -13.25 17.55
N PHE A 291 -13.01 -13.72 18.80
CA PHE A 291 -14.16 -14.43 19.37
C PHE A 291 -14.79 -13.63 20.51
N ASN A 292 -16.06 -13.27 20.34
CA ASN A 292 -16.86 -12.60 21.36
C ASN A 292 -17.62 -13.60 22.28
N SER A 293 -17.36 -14.91 22.17
CA SER A 293 -17.94 -15.97 23.02
C SER A 293 -17.10 -17.26 23.02
N ALA A 294 -17.10 -17.99 24.14
CA ALA A 294 -16.41 -19.29 24.32
C ALA A 294 -17.09 -20.46 23.57
N LYS A 295 -18.28 -20.26 23.02
CA LYS A 295 -18.98 -21.22 22.15
C LYS A 295 -19.05 -20.67 20.73
N GLY A 296 -17.96 -20.07 20.29
CA GLY A 296 -17.90 -19.22 19.11
C GLY A 296 -17.94 -19.97 17.79
N GLY A 297 -17.51 -21.23 17.77
CA GLY A 297 -17.33 -22.00 16.54
C GLY A 297 -15.90 -21.91 16.00
N TYR A 298 -15.73 -22.04 14.68
CA TYR A 298 -14.43 -21.92 14.02
C TYR A 298 -14.48 -21.09 12.74
N VAL A 299 -13.30 -20.64 12.33
CA VAL A 299 -12.99 -20.08 11.01
C VAL A 299 -11.97 -20.99 10.35
N ALA A 300 -12.23 -21.41 9.12
CA ALA A 300 -11.23 -22.03 8.24
C ALA A 300 -10.94 -21.11 7.06
N LEU A 301 -9.71 -21.13 6.57
CA LEU A 301 -9.16 -20.31 5.49
C LEU A 301 -8.32 -21.20 4.58
N ASP A 302 -8.54 -21.08 3.28
CA ASP A 302 -7.87 -21.85 2.26
C ASP A 302 -7.81 -21.08 0.93
N ASP A 303 -6.98 -21.55 -0.01
CA ASP A 303 -6.91 -21.09 -1.40
C ASP A 303 -6.81 -19.55 -1.55
N ILE A 304 -5.75 -18.96 -1.00
CA ILE A 304 -5.45 -17.53 -1.17
C ILE A 304 -4.84 -17.32 -2.55
N SER A 305 -5.50 -16.51 -3.38
CA SER A 305 -5.06 -16.21 -4.75
C SER A 305 -5.12 -14.71 -5.05
N PHE A 306 -4.30 -14.25 -6.00
CA PHE A 306 -4.26 -12.85 -6.41
C PHE A 306 -4.36 -12.70 -7.93
N SER A 307 -5.22 -11.78 -8.35
CA SER A 307 -5.37 -11.36 -9.73
C SER A 307 -4.98 -9.89 -9.88
N PRO A 308 -4.22 -9.49 -10.91
CA PRO A 308 -3.95 -8.08 -11.19
C PRO A 308 -5.20 -7.31 -11.67
N VAL A 309 -6.33 -7.99 -11.87
CA VAL A 309 -7.63 -7.38 -12.19
C VAL A 309 -8.43 -7.23 -10.90
N PHE A 310 -9.00 -6.04 -10.67
CA PHE A 310 -9.86 -5.76 -9.51
C PHE A 310 -11.11 -6.65 -9.47
N CYS A 311 -11.63 -6.94 -8.27
CA CYS A 311 -12.59 -8.02 -8.04
C CYS A 311 -13.94 -7.75 -8.70
N SER A 312 -14.35 -6.49 -8.67
CA SER A 312 -15.47 -6.04 -9.47
C SER A 312 -14.93 -5.54 -10.80
N ASN A 313 -15.54 -5.96 -11.91
CA ASN A 313 -15.58 -5.16 -13.13
C ASN A 313 -16.28 -3.84 -12.79
N GLN A 314 -15.61 -2.96 -12.06
CA GLN A 314 -15.86 -1.55 -12.21
C GLN A 314 -15.46 -1.26 -13.65
N THR A 315 -16.40 -1.42 -14.59
CA THR A 315 -16.50 -0.46 -15.69
C THR A 315 -16.28 0.87 -15.02
N GLY A 316 -15.09 1.46 -15.20
CA GLY A 316 -14.64 2.56 -14.37
C GLY A 316 -15.81 3.51 -14.20
N ILE A 317 -16.19 3.80 -12.94
CA ILE A 317 -17.22 4.79 -12.68
C ILE A 317 -16.81 5.96 -13.56
N LEU A 318 -17.65 6.30 -14.54
CA LEU A 318 -17.35 7.27 -15.58
C LEU A 318 -17.50 8.63 -14.90
N PHE A 319 -16.60 8.90 -13.96
CA PHE A 319 -16.47 10.16 -13.28
C PHE A 319 -15.87 11.10 -14.31
N ASN A 320 -16.73 11.87 -14.94
CA ASN A 320 -16.28 12.94 -15.80
C ASN A 320 -15.67 14.01 -14.89
N PRO A 321 -14.38 14.39 -15.05
CA PRO A 321 -13.77 15.48 -14.30
C PRO A 321 -14.59 16.79 -14.35
N ALA A 322 -15.41 16.97 -15.38
CA ALA A 322 -16.33 18.10 -15.50
C ALA A 322 -17.43 18.11 -14.43
N ASP A 323 -17.85 16.95 -13.89
CA ASP A 323 -18.95 16.86 -12.91
C ASP A 323 -18.56 17.40 -11.53
N ALA A 324 -17.24 17.45 -11.24
CA ALA A 324 -16.69 18.09 -10.05
C ALA A 324 -16.04 19.45 -10.32
N GLY A 325 -15.92 19.83 -11.60
CA GLY A 325 -15.51 21.15 -12.04
C GLY A 325 -16.61 22.19 -11.84
N CYS A 326 -16.28 23.35 -11.28
CA CYS A 326 -17.20 24.48 -11.27
C CYS A 326 -16.47 25.80 -11.45
N ASN A 327 -16.96 26.61 -12.39
CA ASN A 327 -16.48 27.98 -12.65
C ASN A 327 -17.47 29.06 -12.14
N PHE A 328 -18.61 28.66 -11.57
CA PHE A 328 -19.65 29.53 -11.01
C PHE A 328 -20.28 30.55 -11.97
N GLU A 329 -20.07 30.42 -13.29
CA GLU A 329 -20.55 31.39 -14.28
C GLU A 329 -22.06 31.32 -14.50
N GLU A 330 -22.67 30.13 -14.37
CA GLU A 330 -24.12 29.93 -14.52
C GLU A 330 -24.81 29.77 -13.16
N ASP A 331 -24.35 28.83 -12.33
CA ASP A 331 -24.93 28.47 -11.03
C ASP A 331 -23.85 27.99 -10.02
N LEU A 332 -24.24 27.17 -9.02
CA LEU A 332 -23.31 26.54 -8.06
C LEU A 332 -22.82 25.15 -8.51
N CYS A 333 -23.14 24.72 -9.74
CA CYS A 333 -22.91 23.38 -10.24
C CYS A 333 -23.43 22.32 -9.24
N ASN A 334 -22.63 21.29 -8.95
CA ASN A 334 -22.93 20.28 -7.92
C ASN A 334 -22.47 20.70 -6.50
N PHE A 335 -22.09 21.96 -6.28
CA PHE A 335 -21.75 22.46 -4.95
C PHE A 335 -23.01 22.92 -4.21
N TYR A 336 -23.06 22.62 -2.92
CA TYR A 336 -24.17 23.03 -2.06
C TYR A 336 -23.68 23.59 -0.72
N GLN A 337 -24.55 24.33 -0.06
CA GLN A 337 -24.34 24.86 1.28
C GLN A 337 -25.42 24.28 2.20
N ASP A 338 -25.11 24.06 3.47
CA ASP A 338 -26.10 23.53 4.42
C ASP A 338 -27.24 24.54 4.62
N HIS A 339 -28.48 24.10 4.42
CA HIS A 339 -29.68 24.94 4.58
C HIS A 339 -30.03 25.25 6.05
N LYS A 340 -29.38 24.57 7.01
CA LYS A 340 -29.59 24.78 8.44
C LYS A 340 -28.83 26.00 8.98
N ASP A 341 -27.77 26.44 8.29
CA ASP A 341 -26.98 27.62 8.62
C ASP A 341 -27.28 28.77 7.62
N VAL A 342 -27.07 30.03 8.01
CA VAL A 342 -27.14 31.17 7.08
C VAL A 342 -26.10 30.94 5.96
N PRO A 343 -26.43 31.12 4.65
CA PRO A 343 -25.49 30.87 3.56
C PRO A 343 -24.22 31.72 3.68
N GLY A 344 -23.05 31.08 3.71
CA GLY A 344 -21.76 31.75 3.95
C GLY A 344 -21.01 32.18 2.71
N TRP A 345 -21.39 31.60 1.58
CA TRP A 345 -20.90 31.96 0.28
C TRP A 345 -22.05 32.55 -0.53
N SER A 346 -21.83 33.76 -1.02
CA SER A 346 -22.74 34.44 -1.93
C SER A 346 -22.10 34.49 -3.31
N ARG A 347 -22.83 34.06 -4.34
CA ARG A 347 -22.39 34.20 -5.73
C ARG A 347 -22.58 35.64 -6.17
N VAL A 348 -21.51 36.32 -6.56
CA VAL A 348 -21.52 37.75 -6.88
C VAL A 348 -21.03 37.98 -8.30
N LYS A 349 -21.78 38.79 -9.06
CA LYS A 349 -21.38 39.27 -10.38
C LYS A 349 -20.53 40.52 -10.25
N VAL A 350 -19.40 40.61 -10.94
CA VAL A 350 -18.61 41.85 -10.99
C VAL A 350 -18.46 42.36 -12.41
N LYS A 351 -18.71 43.67 -12.56
CA LYS A 351 -18.26 44.47 -13.71
C LYS A 351 -17.02 45.24 -13.28
N ARG A 352 -15.96 45.20 -14.09
CA ARG A 352 -14.71 45.90 -13.80
C ARG A 352 -14.97 47.40 -13.58
N ASN A 353 -14.43 47.93 -12.49
CA ASN A 353 -14.25 49.36 -12.25
C ASN A 353 -12.81 49.57 -11.74
N VAL A 354 -12.26 50.77 -11.91
CA VAL A 354 -10.87 51.15 -11.55
C VAL A 354 -10.49 50.80 -10.09
N TYR A 355 -11.48 50.59 -9.22
CA TYR A 355 -11.29 50.30 -7.79
C TYR A 355 -11.66 48.87 -7.34
N ARG A 356 -12.06 47.97 -8.26
CA ARG A 356 -12.53 46.61 -7.91
C ARG A 356 -11.85 45.56 -8.79
N ALA A 357 -11.15 44.61 -8.16
CA ALA A 357 -10.62 43.43 -8.85
C ALA A 357 -11.77 42.64 -9.48
N GLY A 358 -11.62 42.24 -10.74
CA GLY A 358 -12.54 41.33 -11.43
C GLY A 358 -12.37 39.89 -10.94
N ASP A 359 -13.21 38.99 -11.44
CA ASP A 359 -12.97 37.53 -11.46
C ASP A 359 -11.63 37.20 -12.13
N HIS A 360 -11.09 36.02 -11.78
CA HIS A 360 -9.80 35.58 -12.27
C HIS A 360 -9.87 34.99 -13.70
N THR A 361 -11.04 34.55 -14.17
CA THR A 361 -11.15 33.68 -15.38
C THR A 361 -11.14 34.55 -16.62
N THR A 362 -12.01 35.55 -16.64
CA THR A 362 -12.21 36.43 -17.80
C THR A 362 -12.03 37.91 -17.46
N GLY A 363 -12.00 38.25 -16.17
CA GLY A 363 -12.06 39.64 -15.69
C GLY A 363 -13.46 40.25 -15.80
N PHE A 364 -14.45 39.50 -16.29
CA PHE A 364 -15.89 39.78 -16.26
C PHE A 364 -16.72 38.51 -15.97
N GLY A 365 -17.14 38.26 -14.73
CA GLY A 365 -17.84 37.01 -14.42
C GLY A 365 -18.48 36.95 -13.04
N TYR A 366 -18.59 35.72 -12.53
CA TYR A 366 -19.14 35.40 -11.22
C TYR A 366 -18.10 34.69 -10.35
N TYR A 367 -18.09 35.02 -9.06
CA TYR A 367 -17.26 34.32 -8.08
C TYR A 367 -18.03 34.14 -6.77
N LEU A 368 -17.49 33.31 -5.88
CA LEU A 368 -18.05 33.14 -4.54
C LEU A 368 -17.40 34.11 -3.55
N LEU A 369 -18.24 34.92 -2.90
CA LEU A 369 -17.88 35.88 -1.86
C LEU A 369 -18.35 35.38 -0.50
N ALA A 370 -17.40 35.26 0.42
CA ALA A 370 -17.68 35.19 1.85
C ALA A 370 -17.33 36.55 2.49
N ASN A 371 -18.34 37.22 3.05
CA ASN A 371 -18.18 38.57 3.62
C ASN A 371 -18.89 38.69 4.97
N THR A 372 -18.15 39.20 5.94
CA THR A 372 -18.58 39.41 7.33
C THR A 372 -19.68 40.46 7.52
N LYS A 373 -19.88 41.40 6.57
CA LYS A 373 -20.94 42.42 6.67
C LYS A 373 -22.35 41.84 6.59
N PHE A 374 -22.53 40.68 5.97
CA PHE A 374 -23.84 40.05 5.78
C PHE A 374 -24.18 39.04 6.89
N THR A 375 -23.26 38.82 7.82
CA THR A 375 -23.34 37.76 8.83
C THR A 375 -23.00 38.35 10.19
N SER A 376 -24.00 38.88 10.88
CA SER A 376 -23.88 39.71 12.09
C SER A 376 -23.51 38.95 13.38
N GLN A 377 -22.79 37.81 13.31
CA GLN A 377 -22.38 37.03 14.48
C GLN A 377 -20.88 36.71 14.50
N PRO A 378 -20.17 36.93 15.64
CA PRO A 378 -18.80 36.46 15.84
C PRO A 378 -18.70 34.93 15.77
N GLY A 379 -17.67 34.39 15.10
CA GLY A 379 -17.46 32.94 14.98
C GLY A 379 -18.10 32.29 13.75
N TYR A 380 -18.48 33.09 12.76
CA TYR A 380 -19.13 32.61 11.54
C TYR A 380 -18.22 31.74 10.67
N ILE A 381 -18.74 30.57 10.23
CA ILE A 381 -18.04 29.63 9.35
C ILE A 381 -18.90 29.37 8.10
N GLY A 382 -18.45 29.87 6.94
CA GLY A 382 -19.07 29.56 5.65
C GLY A 382 -18.58 28.20 5.13
N ARG A 383 -19.49 27.26 4.91
CA ARG A 383 -19.18 25.89 4.44
C ARG A 383 -19.74 25.65 3.04
N LEU A 384 -18.87 25.25 2.12
CA LEU A 384 -19.23 24.87 0.76
C LEU A 384 -18.84 23.41 0.55
N TYR A 385 -19.81 22.56 0.19
CA TYR A 385 -19.65 21.13 -0.03
C TYR A 385 -19.62 20.83 -1.52
N GLY A 386 -18.64 20.04 -1.96
CA GLY A 386 -18.57 19.52 -3.33
C GLY A 386 -19.31 18.19 -3.52
N PRO A 387 -19.35 17.69 -4.76
CA PRO A 387 -19.95 16.40 -5.09
C PRO A 387 -19.20 15.23 -4.43
N THR A 388 -19.85 14.06 -4.39
CA THR A 388 -19.20 12.81 -3.98
C THR A 388 -18.17 12.40 -5.03
N LEU A 389 -16.93 12.24 -4.60
CA LEU A 389 -15.81 11.74 -5.40
C LEU A 389 -15.66 10.23 -5.17
N PRO A 390 -15.46 9.44 -6.23
CA PRO A 390 -15.25 8.00 -6.10
C PRO A 390 -13.97 7.68 -5.35
N GLY A 391 -13.97 6.54 -4.65
CA GLY A 391 -12.78 6.00 -3.98
C GLY A 391 -11.74 5.49 -4.98
N ASN A 392 -10.56 5.17 -4.46
CA ASN A 392 -9.42 4.58 -5.16
C ASN A 392 -8.83 5.38 -6.34
N LEU A 393 -9.30 6.61 -6.56
CA LEU A 393 -8.77 7.52 -7.58
C LEU A 393 -7.90 8.62 -6.98
N GLN A 394 -6.86 9.01 -7.72
CA GLN A 394 -6.03 10.15 -7.37
C GLN A 394 -6.62 11.42 -7.98
N PHE A 395 -6.86 12.40 -7.12
CA PHE A 395 -7.46 13.68 -7.46
C PHE A 395 -6.45 14.81 -7.25
N CYS A 396 -6.45 15.74 -8.19
CA CYS A 396 -5.77 17.03 -8.06
C CYS A 396 -6.84 18.11 -7.94
N LEU A 397 -6.95 18.75 -6.78
CA LEU A 397 -7.82 19.89 -6.55
C LEU A 397 -7.07 21.19 -6.79
N ARG A 398 -7.60 22.03 -7.69
CA ARG A 398 -7.08 23.37 -7.97
C ARG A 398 -8.14 24.41 -7.60
N PHE A 399 -7.76 25.62 -7.18
CA PHE A 399 -8.67 26.76 -7.08
C PHE A 399 -7.90 28.07 -6.92
N TYR A 400 -8.50 29.21 -7.27
CA TYR A 400 -7.94 30.53 -6.94
C TYR A 400 -8.70 31.20 -5.81
N TYR A 401 -7.96 31.90 -4.95
CA TYR A 401 -8.52 32.65 -3.85
C TYR A 401 -7.87 34.02 -3.72
N ALA A 402 -8.62 35.02 -3.28
CA ALA A 402 -8.10 36.32 -2.87
C ALA A 402 -8.67 36.70 -1.51
N LEU A 403 -7.82 37.21 -0.64
CA LEU A 403 -8.19 37.67 0.69
C LEU A 403 -7.93 39.18 0.78
N TYR A 404 -8.89 39.91 1.33
CA TYR A 404 -8.79 41.36 1.55
C TYR A 404 -9.14 41.71 3.00
N GLY A 405 -8.37 42.62 3.60
CA GLY A 405 -8.69 43.19 4.92
C GLY A 405 -8.21 42.42 6.15
N PHE A 406 -7.27 41.48 6.04
CA PHE A 406 -6.71 40.77 7.22
C PHE A 406 -5.24 41.10 7.43
N PHE A 407 -4.82 41.44 8.65
CA PHE A 407 -3.39 41.71 8.92
C PHE A 407 -2.66 40.55 9.60
N LYS A 408 -3.35 39.48 10.04
CA LYS A 408 -2.77 38.21 10.52
C LYS A 408 -3.87 37.24 10.91
N MET A 409 -3.95 36.08 10.25
CA MET A 409 -4.67 34.90 10.73
C MET A 409 -4.35 33.67 9.88
N SER A 410 -3.91 32.59 10.51
CA SER A 410 -3.86 31.25 9.89
C SER A 410 -5.25 30.62 9.96
N GLY A 411 -5.67 29.93 8.90
CA GLY A 411 -6.93 29.16 8.91
C GLY A 411 -8.22 29.91 8.50
N THR A 412 -8.12 31.13 7.95
CA THR A 412 -9.27 31.89 7.42
C THR A 412 -9.98 31.17 6.28
N LEU A 413 -9.24 30.44 5.44
CA LEU A 413 -9.76 29.49 4.46
C LEU A 413 -9.03 28.16 4.64
N ALA A 414 -9.79 27.07 4.75
CA ALA A 414 -9.29 25.72 4.85
C ALA A 414 -10.12 24.75 4.01
N VAL A 415 -9.46 23.72 3.48
CA VAL A 415 -10.09 22.64 2.72
C VAL A 415 -10.01 21.36 3.53
N TYR A 416 -11.13 20.67 3.61
CA TYR A 416 -11.29 19.41 4.34
C TYR A 416 -11.81 18.30 3.43
N ILE A 417 -11.47 17.06 3.73
CA ILE A 417 -12.03 15.86 3.11
C ILE A 417 -12.86 15.09 4.14
N PHE A 418 -14.01 14.57 3.69
CA PHE A 418 -14.91 13.71 4.46
C PHE A 418 -15.06 12.37 3.76
N GLU A 419 -14.97 11.30 4.52
CA GLU A 419 -15.41 9.97 4.09
C GLU A 419 -16.93 9.84 4.30
N GLU A 420 -17.59 9.03 3.47
CA GLU A 420 -19.05 8.93 3.35
C GLU A 420 -19.77 8.60 4.68
N ASN A 421 -19.06 8.08 5.69
CA ASN A 421 -19.57 7.79 7.03
C ASN A 421 -19.41 8.93 8.06
N HIS A 422 -18.94 10.12 7.67
CA HIS A 422 -18.87 11.33 8.51
C HIS A 422 -18.00 11.26 9.79
N VAL A 423 -17.20 10.21 10.00
CA VAL A 423 -16.44 10.03 11.26
C VAL A 423 -15.09 10.75 11.26
N VAL A 424 -14.44 10.90 10.09
CA VAL A 424 -13.09 11.48 10.01
C VAL A 424 -13.09 12.72 9.11
N GLN A 425 -12.69 13.85 9.69
CA GLN A 425 -12.47 15.11 8.99
C GLN A 425 -10.97 15.37 8.90
N GLU A 426 -10.41 15.22 7.70
CA GLU A 426 -8.99 15.53 7.47
C GLU A 426 -8.86 16.95 6.90
N LYS A 427 -7.98 17.76 7.49
CA LYS A 427 -7.63 19.09 6.96
C LYS A 427 -6.47 18.95 5.98
N ILE A 428 -6.75 19.05 4.68
CA ILE A 428 -5.72 18.88 3.64
C ILE A 428 -5.00 20.17 3.27
N TRP A 429 -5.61 21.34 3.53
CA TRP A 429 -4.99 22.62 3.18
C TRP A 429 -5.55 23.80 3.99
N SER A 430 -4.73 24.83 4.22
CA SER A 430 -5.20 26.14 4.67
C SER A 430 -4.22 27.26 4.31
N VAL A 431 -4.74 28.47 4.21
CA VAL A 431 -3.92 29.67 3.99
C VAL A 431 -2.97 29.90 5.18
N LEU A 432 -1.67 30.06 4.87
CA LEU A 432 -0.59 30.33 5.83
C LEU A 432 -0.09 31.78 5.77
N ASP A 433 -0.18 32.43 4.60
CA ASP A 433 0.38 33.77 4.33
C ASP A 433 -0.60 34.93 4.59
N SER A 434 -0.04 36.12 4.81
CA SER A 434 -0.80 37.37 4.91
C SER A 434 -1.40 37.78 3.56
N PRO A 435 -2.62 38.37 3.54
CA PRO A 435 -3.31 38.67 2.29
C PRO A 435 -2.60 39.74 1.49
N ARG A 436 -2.45 39.49 0.18
CA ARG A 436 -1.89 40.44 -0.78
C ARG A 436 -2.95 41.17 -1.60
N GLY A 437 -4.24 40.84 -1.41
CA GLY A 437 -5.32 41.38 -2.24
C GLY A 437 -5.23 40.97 -3.72
N VAL A 438 -4.50 39.88 -4.01
CA VAL A 438 -4.26 39.34 -5.35
C VAL A 438 -4.77 37.90 -5.39
N TRP A 439 -5.31 37.49 -6.54
CA TRP A 439 -5.69 36.10 -6.80
C TRP A 439 -4.47 35.18 -6.73
N THR A 440 -4.58 34.14 -5.90
CA THR A 440 -3.53 33.17 -5.63
C THR A 440 -4.07 31.76 -5.91
N GLN A 441 -3.30 30.93 -6.61
CA GLN A 441 -3.65 29.54 -6.90
C GLN A 441 -3.28 28.62 -5.73
N ALA A 442 -4.17 27.72 -5.38
CA ALA A 442 -3.90 26.56 -4.55
C ALA A 442 -4.02 25.28 -5.39
N GLU A 443 -3.10 24.33 -5.18
CA GLU A 443 -3.11 23.01 -5.80
C GLU A 443 -2.85 21.94 -4.74
N ILE A 444 -3.74 20.96 -4.63
CA ILE A 444 -3.72 19.92 -3.61
C ILE A 444 -3.99 18.56 -4.25
N SER A 445 -3.09 17.61 -4.07
CA SER A 445 -3.27 16.24 -4.56
C SER A 445 -3.63 15.31 -3.40
N PHE A 446 -4.66 14.47 -3.58
CA PHE A 446 -5.09 13.48 -2.59
C PHE A 446 -5.63 12.20 -3.24
N LYS A 447 -5.57 11.09 -2.51
CA LYS A 447 -6.17 9.80 -2.86
C LYS A 447 -6.88 9.25 -1.64
N LYS A 448 -8.10 8.74 -1.81
CA LYS A 448 -8.87 8.11 -0.73
C LYS A 448 -9.37 6.74 -1.16
N PRO A 449 -9.29 5.71 -0.31
CA PRO A 449 -9.73 4.36 -0.68
C PRO A 449 -11.26 4.28 -0.81
N MET A 450 -11.98 5.03 0.05
CA MET A 450 -13.45 5.13 0.04
C MET A 450 -13.93 6.41 -0.69
N PRO A 451 -15.19 6.44 -1.16
CA PRO A 451 -15.81 7.66 -1.67
C PRO A 451 -15.74 8.81 -0.65
N CYS A 452 -15.42 10.01 -1.14
CA CYS A 452 -15.16 11.15 -0.28
C CYS A 452 -15.75 12.46 -0.83
N LYS A 453 -15.90 13.47 0.03
CA LYS A 453 -16.37 14.82 -0.34
C LYS A 453 -15.37 15.88 0.07
N VAL A 454 -15.16 16.86 -0.80
CA VAL A 454 -14.35 18.05 -0.50
C VAL A 454 -15.24 19.13 0.11
N ARG A 455 -14.76 19.79 1.19
CA ARG A 455 -15.43 20.91 1.82
C ARG A 455 -14.48 22.09 1.96
N ALA A 456 -14.85 23.23 1.40
CA ALA A 456 -14.18 24.51 1.66
C ALA A 456 -14.86 25.21 2.86
N SER A 457 -14.05 25.68 3.80
CA SER A 457 -14.51 26.33 5.03
C SER A 457 -13.84 27.68 5.19
N SER A 458 -14.63 28.75 5.30
CA SER A 458 -14.13 30.10 5.58
C SER A 458 -14.49 30.51 7.00
N SER A 459 -13.51 30.87 7.84
CA SER A 459 -13.73 31.30 9.22
C SER A 459 -13.28 32.75 9.45
N PHE A 460 -14.10 33.54 10.15
CA PHE A 460 -13.80 34.94 10.46
C PHE A 460 -13.95 35.20 11.95
N PHE A 461 -12.92 35.74 12.61
CA PHE A 461 -13.06 36.32 13.95
C PHE A 461 -13.02 37.84 13.84
N SER A 462 -14.00 38.51 14.44
CA SER A 462 -14.04 39.96 14.50
C SER A 462 -12.97 40.45 15.49
N VAL A 463 -11.87 41.01 14.97
CA VAL A 463 -11.02 41.92 15.75
C VAL A 463 -11.29 43.31 15.20
N VAL A 464 -11.77 44.20 16.07
CA VAL A 464 -12.13 45.58 15.73
C VAL A 464 -10.85 46.34 15.39
N ASP A 465 -10.47 46.39 14.11
CA ASP A 465 -9.69 47.50 13.58
C ASP A 465 -9.87 47.66 12.05
N GLY A 466 -10.46 48.79 11.66
CA GLY A 466 -10.21 49.51 10.41
C GLY A 466 -10.53 48.93 9.02
N GLY A 467 -10.90 47.65 8.87
CA GLY A 467 -11.18 47.08 7.53
C GLY A 467 -12.16 45.92 7.58
N PHE A 468 -13.10 45.86 6.62
CA PHE A 468 -14.07 44.77 6.56
C PHE A 468 -13.47 43.56 5.82
N PRO A 469 -13.32 42.42 6.49
CA PRO A 469 -12.71 41.24 5.88
C PRO A 469 -13.61 40.60 4.83
N CYS A 470 -13.03 40.30 3.66
CA CYS A 470 -13.68 39.60 2.56
C CYS A 470 -12.78 38.49 2.00
N LEU A 471 -13.38 37.34 1.69
CA LEU A 471 -12.75 36.23 0.99
C LEU A 471 -13.45 36.02 -0.35
N PHE A 472 -12.65 35.92 -1.40
CA PHE A 472 -13.07 35.70 -2.77
C PHE A 472 -12.53 34.33 -3.22
N LEU A 473 -13.39 33.48 -3.78
CA LEU A 473 -13.00 32.25 -4.46
C LEU A 473 -13.41 32.34 -5.93
N SER A 474 -12.44 32.24 -6.83
CA SER A 474 -12.63 32.25 -8.28
C SER A 474 -11.85 31.07 -8.88
N ASP A 475 -12.47 30.45 -9.87
CA ASP A 475 -11.89 29.56 -10.90
C ASP A 475 -11.23 28.22 -10.55
N ASN A 476 -11.52 27.29 -11.46
CA ASN A 476 -10.97 25.96 -11.70
C ASN A 476 -10.76 25.07 -10.48
N PHE A 477 -11.86 24.74 -9.78
CA PHE A 477 -12.04 23.48 -9.04
C PHE A 477 -11.95 22.27 -9.98
N LEU A 478 -10.88 22.16 -10.77
CA LEU A 478 -10.70 21.09 -11.72
C LEU A 478 -10.15 19.89 -10.98
N ILE A 479 -11.02 18.94 -10.65
CA ILE A 479 -10.62 17.66 -10.08
C ILE A 479 -10.26 16.72 -11.22
N GLN A 480 -8.98 16.71 -11.60
CA GLN A 480 -8.50 15.77 -12.60
C GLN A 480 -8.23 14.42 -11.93
N GLY A 481 -8.97 13.38 -12.35
CA GLY A 481 -8.62 12.01 -12.06
C GLY A 481 -7.40 11.63 -12.89
N VAL A 482 -6.27 11.35 -12.24
CA VAL A 482 -5.10 10.82 -12.96
C VAL A 482 -5.22 9.30 -12.96
N ASN A 483 -5.45 8.72 -14.14
CA ASN A 483 -5.27 7.29 -14.32
C ASN A 483 -3.76 7.02 -14.40
N MET A 484 -3.18 6.39 -13.38
CA MET A 484 -1.78 5.95 -13.41
C MET A 484 -1.67 4.70 -14.30
N SER A 485 -1.76 4.90 -15.61
CA SER A 485 -1.39 3.88 -16.59
C SER A 485 -0.78 4.44 -17.88
N GLU A 486 -0.44 5.74 -17.95
CA GLU A 486 0.31 6.28 -19.09
C GLU A 486 0.99 7.63 -18.75
N VAL A 487 2.21 7.60 -18.20
CA VAL A 487 3.18 8.70 -18.37
C VAL A 487 4.59 8.12 -18.41
N LEU A 488 5.06 7.74 -19.61
CA LEU A 488 6.49 7.70 -19.91
C LEU A 488 6.74 8.20 -21.35
N LEU A 489 7.54 9.28 -21.40
CA LEU A 489 8.46 9.73 -22.46
C LEU A 489 7.91 10.33 -23.77
N GLN A 490 8.08 11.65 -23.94
CA GLN A 490 9.15 12.25 -24.78
C GLN A 490 8.93 13.76 -24.98
N HIS A 491 9.89 14.59 -24.59
CA HIS A 491 10.59 15.51 -25.51
C HIS A 491 11.77 16.21 -24.81
N GLU A 492 12.97 15.97 -25.32
CA GLU A 492 14.16 16.81 -25.16
C GLU A 492 13.91 18.17 -25.82
N ILE A 493 14.13 19.29 -25.13
CA ILE A 493 14.62 20.54 -25.76
C ILE A 493 15.55 21.28 -24.78
N ASN A 494 16.84 21.22 -25.12
CA ASN A 494 17.97 22.14 -24.91
C ASN A 494 17.87 23.29 -23.87
N PHE A 495 18.84 23.29 -22.95
CA PHE A 495 19.38 24.50 -22.33
C PHE A 495 20.18 25.34 -23.33
N PRO A 496 20.20 26.67 -23.15
CA PRO A 496 21.50 27.32 -23.05
C PRO A 496 21.64 28.18 -21.79
N ARG A 497 22.80 28.03 -21.15
CA ARG A 497 23.39 29.06 -20.28
C ARG A 497 23.76 30.27 -21.15
N GLN A 498 23.50 31.50 -20.66
CA GLN A 498 24.53 32.53 -20.52
C GLN A 498 24.01 33.79 -19.79
N CYS A 499 24.70 34.10 -18.70
CA CYS A 499 25.26 35.39 -18.28
C CYS A 499 24.44 36.69 -18.35
N GLY A 500 24.52 37.46 -17.24
CA GLY A 500 24.83 38.88 -17.33
C GLY A 500 23.86 39.78 -16.59
N GLY A 501 24.33 40.39 -15.50
CA GLY A 501 23.63 41.44 -14.78
C GLY A 501 23.52 42.74 -15.57
N GLY A 502 22.67 43.64 -15.07
CA GLY A 502 22.54 45.00 -15.58
C GLY A 502 21.45 45.74 -14.83
N VAL A 503 21.83 46.84 -14.21
CA VAL A 503 21.01 47.70 -13.36
C VAL A 503 20.49 48.90 -14.17
N PHE A 504 19.35 49.44 -13.73
CA PHE A 504 18.94 50.87 -13.69
C PHE A 504 18.00 51.52 -14.74
N PHE A 505 16.98 52.16 -14.12
CA PHE A 505 16.37 53.50 -14.27
C PHE A 505 15.24 53.84 -15.27
N PHE A 506 14.42 54.77 -14.75
CA PHE A 506 13.10 55.31 -15.09
C PHE A 506 13.05 56.34 -16.25
N ALA A 507 11.80 56.65 -16.65
CA ALA A 507 11.21 57.93 -17.11
C ALA A 507 10.50 57.77 -18.48
N ASP A 508 9.31 58.32 -18.73
CA ASP A 508 8.58 59.44 -18.11
C ASP A 508 7.20 59.07 -17.53
#